data_AF-A0A8H9W858-F1
#
_entry.id   AF-A0A8H9W858-F1
#
_cell.length_a   1.000
_cell.length_b   1.000
_cell.length_c   1.000
_cell.angle_alpha   90.00
_cell.angle_beta   90.00
_cell.angle_gamma   90.00
#
_symmetry.space_group_name_H-M   'P 1'
#
loop_
_entity.id
_entity.type
_entity.pdbx_description
1 polymer ?
#
loop_
_entity_poly.entity_id
_entity_poly.type
_entity_poly.pdbx_seq_one_letter_code
_entity_poly.pdbx_strand_id
1 'polypeptide(L)'
;MTFKEIVRLILEREKRPMSAKEIAEIALRKNLIDSPKDLTKLRWKIYDVMYNDIMLHGDSSTFVKVGRGKFTLRELNAERRREGSELEDLIRRLEETQYKSTSPSEFEETLIFWKK
;
A
#
# COMPACT_ATOMS: atom_id res chain seq x y z
N MET A 1 13.98 -11.49 -15.89
CA MET A 1 13.35 -10.76 -14.77
C MET A 1 13.58 -11.55 -13.49
N THR A 2 14.07 -10.92 -12.43
CA THR A 2 14.33 -11.54 -11.13
C THR A 2 13.06 -11.59 -10.29
N PHE A 3 13.03 -12.43 -9.24
CA PHE A 3 11.90 -12.44 -8.30
C PHE A 3 11.66 -11.08 -7.64
N LYS A 4 12.72 -10.33 -7.33
CA LYS A 4 12.59 -8.98 -6.73
C LYS A 4 11.87 -8.03 -7.68
N GLU A 5 12.22 -8.06 -8.97
CA GLU A 5 11.57 -7.25 -10.01
C GLU A 5 10.10 -7.65 -10.19
N ILE A 6 9.79 -8.95 -10.19
CA ILE A 6 8.42 -9.46 -10.30
C ILE A 6 7.56 -8.96 -9.14
N VAL A 7 8.08 -9.08 -7.92
CA VAL A 7 7.38 -8.63 -6.71
C VAL A 7 7.14 -7.12 -6.76
N ARG A 8 8.17 -6.35 -7.13
CA ARG A 8 8.04 -4.89 -7.27
C ARG A 8 6.96 -4.53 -8.29
N LEU A 9 7.01 -5.11 -9.48
CA LEU A 9 6.04 -4.86 -10.56
C LEU A 9 4.60 -5.17 -10.12
N ILE A 10 4.40 -6.27 -9.41
CA ILE A 10 3.06 -6.65 -8.92
C ILE A 10 2.57 -5.65 -7.88
N LEU A 11 3.38 -5.32 -6.88
CA LEU A 11 2.97 -4.38 -5.82
C LEU A 11 2.72 -2.97 -6.36
N GLU A 12 3.51 -2.53 -7.34
CA GLU A 12 3.34 -1.25 -8.03
C GLU A 12 2.01 -1.19 -8.79
N ARG A 13 1.66 -2.27 -9.51
CA ARG A 13 0.40 -2.34 -10.28
C ARG A 13 -0.83 -2.44 -9.39
N GLU A 14 -0.77 -3.26 -8.35
CA GLU A 14 -1.93 -3.54 -7.49
C GLU A 14 -2.13 -2.45 -6.42
N LYS A 15 -1.13 -1.58 -6.18
CA LYS A 15 -1.15 -0.43 -5.26
C LYS A 15 -1.68 -0.75 -3.85
N ARG A 16 -1.52 -1.99 -3.39
CA ARG A 16 -2.02 -2.45 -2.08
C ARG A 16 -1.05 -3.39 -1.36
N PRO A 17 -1.14 -3.50 -0.02
CA PRO A 17 -0.43 -4.52 0.72
C PRO A 17 -0.90 -5.93 0.36
N MET A 18 0.06 -6.83 0.13
CA MET A 18 -0.18 -8.20 -0.31
C MET A 18 0.69 -9.19 0.46
N SER A 19 0.20 -10.43 0.54
CA SER A 19 0.96 -11.56 1.05
C SER A 19 1.78 -12.22 -0.05
N ALA A 20 2.81 -12.98 0.32
CA ALA A 20 3.59 -13.78 -0.62
C ALA A 20 2.71 -14.78 -1.41
N LYS A 21 1.62 -15.27 -0.81
CA LYS A 21 0.63 -16.12 -1.48
C LYS A 21 -0.07 -15.38 -2.62
N GLU A 22 -0.63 -14.20 -2.34
CA GLU A 22 -1.33 -13.42 -3.36
C GLU A 22 -0.38 -12.99 -4.49
N ILE A 23 0.86 -12.62 -4.15
CA ILE A 23 1.87 -12.24 -5.15
C ILE A 23 2.23 -13.44 -6.03
N ALA A 24 2.39 -14.64 -5.45
CA ALA A 24 2.64 -15.88 -6.21
C ALA A 24 1.50 -16.18 -7.19
N GLU A 25 0.25 -16.11 -6.72
CA GLU A 25 -0.94 -16.35 -7.55
C GLU A 25 -1.03 -15.36 -8.72
N ILE A 26 -0.74 -14.07 -8.49
CA ILE A 26 -0.72 -13.08 -9.55
C ILE A 26 0.42 -13.33 -10.54
N ALA A 27 1.62 -13.68 -10.04
CA ALA A 27 2.77 -13.96 -10.90
C ALA A 27 2.49 -15.13 -11.84
N LEU A 28 1.87 -16.21 -11.34
CA LEU A 28 1.46 -17.36 -12.14
C LEU A 28 0.36 -16.99 -13.14
N ARG A 29 -0.70 -16.33 -12.67
CA ARG A 29 -1.83 -15.92 -13.53
C ARG A 29 -1.39 -14.99 -14.67
N LYS A 30 -0.37 -14.15 -14.44
CA LYS A 30 0.19 -13.22 -15.43
C LYS A 30 1.36 -13.82 -16.23
N ASN A 31 1.66 -15.12 -16.08
CA ASN A 31 2.78 -15.81 -16.72
C ASN A 31 4.13 -15.08 -16.53
N LEU A 32 4.34 -14.46 -15.35
CA LEU A 32 5.59 -13.77 -15.01
C LEU A 32 6.66 -14.74 -14.48
N ILE A 33 6.24 -15.94 -14.08
CA ILE A 33 7.08 -17.03 -13.58
C ILE A 33 6.53 -18.32 -14.18
N ASP A 34 7.42 -19.24 -14.56
CA ASP A 34 7.02 -20.58 -14.99
C ASP A 34 6.25 -21.30 -13.89
N SER A 35 5.21 -22.04 -14.26
CA SER A 35 4.39 -22.79 -13.31
C SER A 35 5.25 -23.82 -12.56
N PRO A 36 5.58 -23.60 -11.27
CA PRO A 36 6.45 -24.50 -10.54
C PRO A 36 5.68 -25.75 -10.14
N LYS A 37 6.40 -26.87 -9.99
CA LYS A 37 5.83 -28.11 -9.43
C LYS A 37 5.41 -27.96 -7.96
N ASP A 38 5.97 -26.98 -7.24
CA ASP A 38 5.70 -26.74 -5.82
C ASP A 38 5.38 -25.25 -5.57
N LEU A 39 4.09 -24.97 -5.36
CA LEU A 39 3.57 -23.65 -5.02
C LEU A 39 4.02 -23.19 -3.62
N THR A 40 4.27 -24.11 -2.69
CA THR A 40 4.77 -23.77 -1.35
C THR A 40 6.16 -23.19 -1.43
N LYS A 41 7.05 -23.84 -2.19
CA LYS A 41 8.40 -23.33 -2.41
C LYS A 41 8.42 -21.96 -3.09
N LEU A 42 7.51 -21.71 -4.05
CA LEU A 42 7.37 -20.40 -4.69
C LEU A 42 6.97 -19.31 -3.68
N ARG A 43 5.97 -19.59 -2.83
CA ARG A 43 5.52 -18.64 -1.80
C ARG A 43 6.64 -18.29 -0.82
N TRP A 44 7.41 -19.28 -0.36
CA TRP A 44 8.59 -19.04 0.48
C TRP A 44 9.65 -18.22 -0.24
N LYS A 45 9.94 -18.53 -1.52
CA LYS A 45 10.91 -17.76 -2.30
C LYS A 45 10.52 -16.28 -2.42
N ILE A 46 9.24 -15.98 -2.66
CA ILE A 46 8.73 -14.61 -2.72
C ILE A 46 8.82 -13.93 -1.36
N TYR A 47 8.46 -14.64 -0.29
CA TYR A 47 8.60 -14.13 1.08
C TYR A 47 10.06 -13.78 1.40
N ASP A 48 10.98 -14.70 1.14
CA ASP A 48 12.41 -14.54 1.41
C ASP A 48 12.99 -13.36 0.63
N VAL A 49 12.57 -13.14 -0.61
CA VAL A 49 13.01 -12.00 -1.41
C VAL A 49 12.66 -10.68 -0.72
N MET A 50 11.43 -10.53 -0.24
CA MET A 50 11.01 -9.31 0.46
C MET A 50 11.67 -9.20 1.84
N TYR A 51 11.70 -10.30 2.59
CA TYR A 51 12.21 -10.32 3.96
C TYR A 51 13.72 -10.07 4.01
N ASN A 52 14.49 -10.73 3.14
CA ASN A 52 15.94 -10.53 3.08
C ASN A 52 16.29 -9.12 2.60
N ASP A 53 15.53 -8.56 1.65
CA ASP A 53 15.75 -7.17 1.24
C ASP A 53 15.54 -6.20 2.41
N ILE A 54 14.50 -6.42 3.21
CA ILE A 54 14.24 -5.63 4.43
C ILE A 54 15.36 -5.82 5.46
N MET A 55 15.82 -7.05 5.67
CA MET A 55 16.88 -7.34 6.66
C MET A 55 18.23 -6.77 6.24
N LEU A 56 18.56 -6.79 4.95
CA LEU A 56 19.84 -6.30 4.42
C LEU A 56 19.87 -4.78 4.30
N HIS A 57 18.76 -4.14 3.95
CA HIS A 57 18.72 -2.72 3.61
C HIS A 57 17.96 -1.85 4.63
N GLY A 58 17.22 -2.45 5.57
CA GLY A 58 16.49 -1.74 6.61
C GLY A 58 15.57 -0.66 6.03
N ASP A 59 15.81 0.59 6.40
CA ASP A 59 15.02 1.73 5.94
C ASP A 59 15.23 2.12 4.47
N SER A 60 16.34 1.66 3.87
CA SER A 60 16.60 1.82 2.44
C SER A 60 16.01 0.70 1.59
N SER A 61 15.38 -0.30 2.21
CA SER A 61 14.69 -1.39 1.48
C SER A 61 13.55 -0.85 0.62
N THR A 62 13.41 -1.41 -0.58
CA THR A 62 12.28 -1.14 -1.48
C THR A 62 10.95 -1.59 -0.87
N PHE A 63 10.99 -2.62 -0.03
CA PHE A 63 9.81 -3.21 0.58
C PHE A 63 9.65 -2.77 2.03
N VAL A 64 8.42 -2.82 2.51
CA VAL A 64 8.09 -2.63 3.92
C VAL A 64 7.02 -3.63 4.34
N LYS A 65 7.17 -4.17 5.55
CA LYS A 65 6.16 -5.03 6.18
C LYS A 65 5.16 -4.15 6.92
N VAL A 66 3.89 -4.24 6.56
CA VAL A 66 2.82 -3.40 7.10
C VAL A 66 1.84 -4.16 7.99
N GLY A 67 2.01 -5.48 8.11
CA GLY A 67 1.16 -6.31 8.96
C GLY A 67 1.62 -7.77 8.98
N ARG A 68 0.79 -8.64 9.56
CA ARG A 68 1.09 -10.09 9.66
C ARG A 68 1.16 -10.72 8.28
N GLY A 69 2.38 -10.91 7.78
CA GLY A 69 2.66 -11.51 6.47
C GLY A 69 2.24 -10.65 5.26
N LYS A 70 2.04 -9.34 5.46
CA LYS A 70 1.66 -8.38 4.42
C LYS A 70 2.80 -7.40 4.16
N PHE A 71 3.08 -7.22 2.87
CA PHE A 71 4.18 -6.40 2.37
C PHE A 71 3.66 -5.44 1.31
N THR A 72 4.33 -4.30 1.18
CA THR A 72 4.08 -3.33 0.11
C THR A 72 5.37 -2.59 -0.23
N LEU A 73 5.31 -1.69 -1.23
CA LEU A 73 6.41 -0.80 -1.54
C LEU A 73 6.50 0.32 -0.50
N ARG A 74 7.73 0.69 -0.13
CA ARG A 74 7.96 1.75 0.86
C ARG A 74 7.34 3.07 0.44
N GLU A 75 7.49 3.44 -0.83
CA GLU A 75 6.92 4.65 -1.43
C GLU A 75 5.39 4.68 -1.28
N LEU A 76 4.72 3.59 -1.68
CA LEU A 76 3.26 3.45 -1.54
C LEU A 76 2.78 3.53 -0.08
N ASN A 77 3.56 2.99 0.85
CA ASN A 77 3.24 3.08 2.27
C ASN A 77 3.40 4.51 2.81
N ALA A 78 4.41 5.26 2.32
CA ALA A 78 4.59 6.66 2.67
C ALA A 78 3.46 7.54 2.12
N GLU A 79 3.05 7.31 0.87
CA GLU A 79 1.88 7.96 0.26
C GLU A 79 0.61 7.73 1.08
N ARG A 80 0.29 6.48 1.41
CA ARG A 80 -0.89 6.14 2.23
C ARG A 80 -0.89 6.81 3.60
N ARG A 81 0.27 6.94 4.24
CA ARG A 81 0.38 7.62 5.54
C ARG A 81 0.14 9.12 5.42
N ARG A 82 0.62 9.74 4.34
CA ARG A 82 0.34 11.16 4.06
C ARG A 82 -1.14 11.40 3.79
N GLU A 83 -1.74 10.60 2.91
CA GLU A 83 -3.18 10.66 2.61
C GLU A 83 -4.04 10.49 3.89
N GLY A 84 -3.68 9.55 4.76
CA GLY A 84 -4.36 9.35 6.04
C GLY A 84 -4.28 10.58 6.95
N SER A 85 -3.09 11.20 7.08
CA SER A 85 -2.90 12.41 7.89
C SER A 85 -3.70 13.60 7.34
N GLU A 86 -3.72 13.79 6.02
CA GLU A 86 -4.47 14.87 5.37
C GLU A 86 -5.98 14.70 5.57
N LEU A 87 -6.48 13.45 5.53
CA LEU A 87 -7.88 13.14 5.79
C LEU A 87 -8.27 13.42 7.25
N GLU A 88 -7.43 13.02 8.20
CA GLU A 88 -7.66 13.31 9.63
C GLU A 88 -7.69 14.83 9.90
N ASP A 89 -6.77 15.58 9.28
CA ASP A 89 -6.75 17.04 9.36
C ASP A 89 -8.01 17.67 8.75
N LEU A 90 -8.52 17.14 7.64
CA LEU A 90 -9.76 17.60 7.02
C LEU A 90 -10.97 17.33 7.92
N ILE A 91 -11.09 16.12 8.49
CA ILE A 91 -12.18 15.76 9.40
C ILE A 91 -12.22 16.72 10.59
N ARG A 92 -11.06 16.96 11.23
CA ARG A 92 -10.96 17.89 12.35
C ARG A 92 -11.43 19.30 11.98
N ARG A 93 -11.03 19.82 10.82
CA ARG A 93 -11.45 21.15 10.36
C ARG A 93 -12.96 21.22 10.10
N LEU A 94 -13.53 20.17 9.51
CA LEU A 94 -14.97 20.09 9.26
C LEU A 94 -15.75 20.06 10.59
N GLU A 95 -15.30 19.28 11.57
CA GLU A 95 -15.91 19.24 12.91
C GLU A 95 -15.83 20.59 13.62
N GLU A 96 -14.67 21.26 13.59
CA GLU A 96 -14.51 22.61 14.14
C GLU A 96 -15.41 23.64 13.47
N THR A 97 -15.56 23.55 12.14
CA THR A 97 -16.40 24.47 11.37
C THR A 97 -17.87 24.22 11.66
N GLN A 98 -18.30 22.96 11.72
CA GLN A 98 -19.66 22.58 12.10
C GLN A 98 -19.99 23.11 13.51
N TYR A 99 -19.07 22.97 14.46
CA TYR A 99 -19.27 23.45 15.83
C TYR A 99 -19.35 24.99 15.94
N LYS A 100 -18.57 25.71 15.12
CA LYS A 100 -18.53 27.18 15.10
C LYS A 100 -19.65 27.81 14.26
N SER A 101 -20.21 27.08 13.31
CA SER A 101 -21.30 27.57 12.46
C SER A 101 -22.56 27.76 13.29
N THR A 102 -23.13 28.97 13.24
CA THR A 102 -24.42 29.26 13.89
C THR A 102 -25.61 29.00 12.97
N SER A 103 -25.36 28.64 11.69
CA SER A 103 -26.40 28.19 10.75
C SER A 103 -25.84 27.21 9.70
N PRO A 104 -26.69 26.33 9.12
CA PRO A 104 -26.27 25.32 8.15
C PRO A 104 -25.63 25.85 6.86
N SER A 105 -25.89 27.10 6.46
CA SER A 105 -25.40 27.66 5.19
C SER A 105 -23.89 27.93 5.18
N GLU A 106 -23.28 28.26 6.32
CA GLU A 106 -21.82 28.48 6.41
C GLU A 106 -21.03 27.17 6.25
N PHE A 107 -21.61 26.05 6.70
CA PHE A 107 -21.01 24.73 6.55
C PHE A 107 -21.05 24.24 5.09
N GLU A 108 -22.17 24.47 4.38
CA GLU A 108 -22.30 24.08 2.97
C GLU A 108 -21.32 24.83 2.05
N GLU A 109 -21.00 26.10 2.31
CA GLU A 109 -20.01 26.86 1.53
C GLU A 109 -18.60 26.25 1.62
N THR A 110 -18.20 25.74 2.79
CA THR A 110 -16.90 25.06 2.95
C THR A 110 -16.79 23.75 2.18
N LEU A 111 -17.89 23.01 2.01
CA LEU A 111 -17.93 21.79 1.19
C LEU A 111 -17.82 22.09 -0.31
N ILE A 112 -18.34 23.25 -0.77
CA ILE A 112 -18.29 23.67 -2.17
C ILE A 112 -16.89 24.13 -2.58
N PHE A 113 -16.15 24.79 -1.69
CA PHE A 113 -14.79 25.26 -1.96
C PHE A 113 -13.80 24.12 -2.30
N TRP A 114 -14.00 22.93 -1.73
CA TRP A 114 -13.12 21.77 -1.92
C TRP A 114 -13.56 20.82 -3.05
N LYS A 115 -14.71 21.06 -3.69
CA LYS A 115 -15.17 20.27 -4.85
C LYS A 115 -14.63 20.78 -6.20
N LYS A 116 -13.92 21.91 -6.22
CA LYS A 116 -13.26 22.49 -7.40
C LYS A 116 -11.77 22.18 -7.40
#